data_AF-A0A256ZEU4-F1
#
_entry.id   AF-A0A256ZEU4-F1
#
_cell.length_a   1.000
_cell.length_b   1.000
_cell.length_c   1.000
_cell.angle_alpha   90.00
_cell.angle_beta   90.00
_cell.angle_gamma   90.00
#
_symmetry.space_group_name_H-M   'P 1'
#
loop_
_entity.id
_entity.type
_entity.pdbx_description
1 polymer ?
#
loop_
_entity_poly.entity_id
_entity_poly.type
_entity_poly.pdbx_seq_one_letter_code
_entity_poly.pdbx_strand_id
1 'polypeptide(L)'
;MSAVKALVRSTISLLKRLRGLSREEIIARCDALKKQLELRGMSLMREAEKFHKEAVFFAKRKMLKAARASLEAWSEYKSEAEACIHMARLYDRIKLRVTRISSLRDMTKISELVVNEFDKLLGQLPDDPVSARYMLEGAIDTLDSMMAHYVESTAPPEVAAEAERELRAIVSGEAMVEARPLEEIRIGQEAPGHEEVKTKEEEVSKELEKIKSMIGV
;
A
#
# COMPACT_ATOMS: atom_id res chain seq x y z
N MET A 1 2.15 13.95 15.57
CA MET A 1 2.90 12.84 14.98
C MET A 1 2.30 12.54 13.61
N SER A 2 3.05 12.73 12.53
CA SER A 2 2.54 12.48 11.16
C SER A 2 2.13 11.02 10.95
N ALA A 3 1.17 10.79 10.06
CA ALA A 3 0.78 9.44 9.65
C ALA A 3 1.95 8.65 9.02
N VAL A 4 2.85 9.35 8.31
CA VAL A 4 4.09 8.76 7.76
C VAL A 4 5.01 8.24 8.86
N LYS A 5 5.16 8.99 9.96
CA LYS A 5 5.97 8.56 11.12
C LYS A 5 5.37 7.35 11.81
N ALA A 6 4.04 7.29 11.93
CA ALA A 6 3.33 6.12 12.44
C ALA A 6 3.49 4.90 11.54
N LEU A 7 3.41 5.09 10.22
CA LEU A 7 3.66 4.05 9.21
C LEU A 7 5.07 3.47 9.37
N VAL A 8 6.09 4.33 9.45
CA VAL A 8 7.49 3.92 9.65
C VAL A 8 7.66 3.12 10.93
N ARG A 9 7.10 3.59 12.05
CA ARG A 9 7.13 2.85 13.33
C ARG A 9 6.49 1.47 13.20
N SER A 10 5.34 1.37 12.54
CA SER A 10 4.65 0.10 12.31
C SER A 10 5.51 -0.85 11.47
N THR A 11 6.12 -0.36 10.39
CA THR A 11 7.02 -1.13 9.53
C THR A 11 8.22 -1.68 10.32
N ILE A 12 8.86 -0.87 11.16
CA ILE A 12 9.96 -1.33 12.04
C ILE A 12 9.50 -2.50 12.91
N SER A 13 8.35 -2.38 13.56
CA SER A 13 7.82 -3.45 14.43
C SER A 13 7.56 -4.73 13.65
N LEU A 14 7.08 -4.63 12.41
CA LEU A 14 6.81 -5.79 11.56
C LEU A 14 8.10 -6.44 11.08
N LEU A 15 9.07 -5.65 10.61
CA LEU A 15 10.38 -6.12 10.17
C LEU A 15 11.15 -6.82 11.30
N LYS A 16 11.08 -6.30 12.54
CA LYS A 16 11.64 -6.96 13.72
C LYS A 16 11.06 -8.36 13.94
N ARG A 17 9.77 -8.58 13.61
CA ARG A 17 9.10 -9.89 13.69
C ARG A 17 9.41 -10.82 12.52
N LEU A 18 10.11 -10.36 11.48
CA LEU A 18 10.57 -11.22 10.39
C LEU A 18 11.90 -11.91 10.72
N ARG A 19 12.60 -11.48 11.78
CA ARG A 19 13.87 -12.08 12.20
C ARG A 19 13.68 -13.54 12.62
N GLY A 20 14.55 -14.41 12.13
CA GLY A 20 14.56 -15.84 12.46
C GLY A 20 13.49 -16.68 11.75
N LEU A 21 12.68 -16.08 10.88
CA LEU A 21 11.73 -16.81 10.03
C LEU A 21 12.43 -17.47 8.85
N SER A 22 11.77 -18.47 8.25
CA SER A 22 12.22 -19.08 7.01
C SER A 22 12.12 -18.10 5.83
N ARG A 23 12.81 -18.42 4.73
CA ARG A 23 12.76 -17.64 3.49
C ARG A 23 11.33 -17.50 2.98
N GLU A 24 10.58 -18.60 2.97
CA GLU A 24 9.21 -18.69 2.48
C GLU A 24 8.26 -17.84 3.33
N GLU A 25 8.42 -17.89 4.65
CA GLU A 25 7.64 -17.08 5.59
C GLU A 25 7.90 -15.58 5.41
N ILE A 26 9.17 -15.19 5.19
CA ILE A 26 9.55 -13.79 4.95
C ILE A 26 8.91 -13.30 3.64
N ILE A 27 9.00 -14.09 2.57
CA ILE A 27 8.40 -13.77 1.27
C ILE A 27 6.89 -13.58 1.40
N ALA A 28 6.19 -14.55 2.01
CA ALA A 28 4.74 -14.50 2.18
C ALA A 28 4.29 -13.29 3.01
N ARG A 29 5.01 -12.96 4.09
CA ARG A 29 4.72 -11.77 4.90
C ARG A 29 4.98 -10.48 4.13
N CYS A 30 6.06 -10.39 3.36
CA CYS A 30 6.32 -9.22 2.51
C CYS A 30 5.20 -9.01 1.49
N ASP A 31 4.72 -10.07 0.84
CA ASP A 31 3.60 -9.99 -0.11
C ASP A 31 2.30 -9.54 0.55
N ALA A 32 1.99 -10.07 1.74
CA ALA A 32 0.80 -9.67 2.50
C ALA A 32 0.86 -8.18 2.90
N LEU A 33 2.00 -7.73 3.45
CA LEU A 33 2.21 -6.35 3.86
C LEU A 33 2.20 -5.38 2.68
N LYS A 34 2.80 -5.77 1.56
CA LYS A 34 2.74 -5.03 0.30
C LYS A 34 1.29 -4.80 -0.11
N LYS A 35 0.48 -5.86 -0.23
CA LYS A 35 -0.93 -5.75 -0.65
C LYS A 35 -1.73 -4.83 0.26
N GLN A 36 -1.53 -4.92 1.58
CA GLN A 36 -2.18 -4.04 2.54
C GLN A 36 -1.82 -2.56 2.32
N LEU A 37 -0.54 -2.26 2.08
CA LEU A 37 -0.09 -0.90 1.81
C LEU A 37 -0.54 -0.37 0.46
N GLU A 38 -0.57 -1.20 -0.58
CA GLU A 38 -1.08 -0.81 -1.90
C GLU A 38 -2.57 -0.46 -1.83
N LEU A 39 -3.38 -1.29 -1.18
CA LEU A 39 -4.80 -1.02 -0.99
C LEU A 39 -5.04 0.27 -0.20
N ARG A 40 -4.30 0.46 0.90
CA ARG A 40 -4.36 1.69 1.69
C ARG A 40 -3.94 2.91 0.87
N GLY A 41 -2.82 2.82 0.16
CA GLY A 41 -2.31 3.90 -0.70
C GLY A 41 -3.29 4.29 -1.78
N MET A 42 -3.89 3.30 -2.49
CA MET A 42 -4.94 3.56 -3.48
C MET A 42 -6.17 4.23 -2.86
N SER A 43 -6.60 3.80 -1.68
CA SER A 43 -7.73 4.43 -0.98
C SER A 43 -7.43 5.89 -0.62
N LEU A 44 -6.25 6.17 -0.08
CA LEU A 44 -5.83 7.53 0.26
C LEU A 44 -5.67 8.42 -0.98
N MET A 45 -5.18 7.88 -2.10
CA MET A 45 -5.14 8.61 -3.38
C MET A 45 -6.53 9.01 -3.86
N ARG A 46 -7.54 8.14 -3.71
CA ARG A 46 -8.93 8.48 -4.05
C ARG A 46 -9.47 9.61 -3.17
N GLU A 47 -9.17 9.60 -1.87
CA GLU A 47 -9.55 10.71 -0.98
C GLU A 47 -8.83 12.01 -1.36
N ALA A 48 -7.53 11.95 -1.66
CA ALA A 48 -6.79 13.11 -2.15
C ALA A 48 -7.45 13.68 -3.41
N GLU A 49 -7.85 12.83 -4.37
CA GLU A 49 -8.50 13.28 -5.60
C GLU A 49 -9.83 14.00 -5.35
N LYS A 50 -10.61 13.58 -4.33
CA LYS A 50 -11.84 14.28 -3.92
C LYS A 50 -11.53 15.69 -3.43
N PHE A 51 -10.57 15.83 -2.51
CA PHE A 51 -10.17 17.15 -2.00
C PHE A 51 -9.60 18.05 -3.10
N HIS A 52 -8.87 17.47 -4.07
CA HIS A 52 -8.40 18.22 -5.22
C HIS A 52 -9.57 18.75 -6.08
N LYS A 53 -10.60 17.93 -6.34
CA LYS A 53 -11.81 18.35 -7.06
C LYS A 53 -12.56 19.46 -6.32
N GLU A 54 -12.68 19.36 -5.00
CA GLU A 54 -13.27 20.40 -4.15
C GLU A 54 -12.47 21.71 -4.20
N ALA A 55 -11.15 21.64 -4.12
CA ALA A 55 -10.28 22.80 -4.23
C ALA A 55 -10.49 23.54 -5.56
N VAL A 56 -10.56 22.80 -6.68
CA VAL A 56 -10.86 23.35 -8.01
C VAL A 56 -12.23 24.03 -8.03
N PHE A 57 -13.24 23.40 -7.43
CA PHE A 57 -14.59 23.97 -7.33
C PHE A 57 -14.60 25.30 -6.55
N PHE A 58 -13.97 25.35 -5.38
CA PHE A 58 -13.90 26.57 -4.57
C PHE A 58 -13.08 27.67 -5.26
N ALA A 59 -11.97 27.32 -5.91
CA ALA A 59 -11.13 28.25 -6.65
C ALA A 59 -11.91 28.94 -7.79
N LYS A 60 -12.66 28.17 -8.58
CA LYS A 60 -13.52 28.71 -9.66
C LYS A 60 -14.57 29.70 -9.16
N ARG A 61 -15.01 29.56 -7.90
CA ARG A 61 -15.97 30.46 -7.23
C ARG A 61 -15.30 31.59 -6.44
N LYS A 62 -13.98 31.79 -6.58
CA LYS A 62 -13.19 32.78 -5.84
C LYS A 62 -13.22 32.60 -4.31
N MET A 63 -13.58 31.41 -3.82
CA MET A 63 -13.58 31.06 -2.40
C MET A 63 -12.19 30.59 -1.96
N LEU A 64 -11.21 31.50 -1.97
CA LEU A 64 -9.78 31.16 -1.84
C LEU A 64 -9.41 30.49 -0.52
N LYS A 65 -10.05 30.88 0.60
CA LYS A 65 -9.78 30.27 1.91
C LYS A 65 -10.21 28.80 1.95
N ALA A 66 -11.39 28.49 1.40
CA ALA A 66 -11.88 27.12 1.30
C ALA A 66 -11.02 26.29 0.33
N ALA A 67 -10.64 26.86 -0.82
CA ALA A 67 -9.74 26.20 -1.76
C ALA A 67 -8.38 25.83 -1.13
N ARG A 68 -7.79 26.74 -0.34
CA ARG A 68 -6.53 26.47 0.37
C ARG A 68 -6.68 25.35 1.40
N ALA A 69 -7.74 25.37 2.21
CA ALA A 69 -8.00 24.30 3.18
C ALA A 69 -8.16 22.92 2.50
N SER A 70 -8.87 22.86 1.37
CA SER A 70 -8.98 21.61 0.58
C SER A 70 -7.62 21.18 -0.01
N LEU A 71 -6.76 22.11 -0.42
CA LEU A 71 -5.41 21.79 -0.92
C LEU A 71 -4.47 21.32 0.20
N GLU A 72 -4.59 21.86 1.41
CA GLU A 72 -3.84 21.38 2.58
C GLU A 72 -4.21 19.91 2.86
N ALA A 73 -5.51 19.59 2.94
CA ALA A 73 -5.98 18.22 3.10
C ALA A 73 -5.52 17.30 1.95
N TRP A 74 -5.65 17.74 0.69
CA TRP A 74 -5.12 17.01 -0.47
C TRP A 74 -3.65 16.67 -0.32
N SER A 75 -2.83 17.64 0.09
CA SER A 75 -1.39 17.47 0.24
C SER A 75 -1.04 16.43 1.31
N GLU A 76 -1.78 16.41 2.42
CA GLU A 76 -1.61 15.43 3.48
C GLU A 76 -1.97 14.01 3.02
N TYR A 77 -3.17 13.83 2.46
CA TYR A 77 -3.64 12.52 1.96
C TYR A 77 -2.75 11.98 0.85
N LYS A 78 -2.36 12.84 -0.10
CA LYS A 78 -1.43 12.47 -1.17
C LYS A 78 -0.09 12.01 -0.59
N SER A 79 0.45 12.75 0.38
CA SER A 79 1.77 12.44 0.93
C SER A 79 1.77 11.11 1.70
N GLU A 80 0.71 10.85 2.46
CA GLU A 80 0.53 9.56 3.14
C GLU A 80 0.36 8.41 2.14
N ALA A 81 -0.43 8.62 1.08
CA ALA A 81 -0.65 7.62 0.05
C ALA A 81 0.66 7.21 -0.66
N GLU A 82 1.44 8.20 -1.08
CA GLU A 82 2.74 7.98 -1.69
C GLU A 82 3.69 7.27 -0.72
N ALA A 83 3.71 7.64 0.56
CA ALA A 83 4.50 6.95 1.59
C ALA A 83 4.13 5.46 1.69
N CYS A 84 2.84 5.11 1.63
CA CYS A 84 2.40 3.70 1.57
C CYS A 84 2.94 2.99 0.32
N ILE A 85 2.91 3.65 -0.85
CA ILE A 85 3.40 3.07 -2.11
C ILE A 85 4.92 2.86 -2.06
N HIS A 86 5.70 3.81 -1.55
CA HIS A 86 7.15 3.65 -1.41
C HIS A 86 7.49 2.49 -0.46
N MET A 87 6.79 2.40 0.67
CA MET A 87 6.96 1.27 1.60
C MET A 87 6.56 -0.09 0.99
N ALA A 88 5.51 -0.12 0.16
CA ALA A 88 5.13 -1.34 -0.57
C ALA A 88 6.24 -1.79 -1.53
N ARG A 89 6.85 -0.84 -2.26
CA ARG A 89 7.99 -1.11 -3.14
C ARG A 89 9.21 -1.64 -2.38
N LEU A 90 9.47 -1.12 -1.18
CA LEU A 90 10.53 -1.66 -0.33
C LEU A 90 10.30 -3.16 -0.02
N TYR A 91 9.08 -3.57 0.31
CA TYR A 91 8.81 -4.99 0.56
C TYR A 91 9.05 -5.87 -0.67
N ASP A 92 8.75 -5.39 -1.88
CA ASP A 92 9.14 -6.08 -3.11
C ASP A 92 10.66 -6.19 -3.28
N ARG A 93 11.39 -5.11 -2.98
CA ARG A 93 12.87 -5.11 -3.02
C ARG A 93 13.43 -6.12 -2.01
N ILE A 94 12.97 -6.11 -0.77
CA ILE A 94 13.37 -7.06 0.28
C ILE A 94 13.07 -8.49 -0.19
N LYS A 95 11.87 -8.76 -0.69
CA LYS A 95 11.47 -10.07 -1.23
C LYS A 95 12.45 -10.53 -2.31
N LEU A 96 12.73 -9.68 -3.30
CA LEU A 96 13.65 -10.00 -4.38
C LEU A 96 15.06 -10.34 -3.87
N ARG A 97 15.57 -9.61 -2.88
CA ARG A 97 16.89 -9.89 -2.27
C ARG A 97 16.88 -11.21 -1.51
N VAL A 98 15.85 -11.45 -0.70
CA VAL A 98 15.69 -12.68 0.08
C VAL A 98 15.58 -13.92 -0.83
N THR A 99 14.95 -13.79 -2.00
CA THR A 99 14.91 -14.85 -3.02
C THR A 99 16.29 -15.14 -3.61
N ARG A 100 17.12 -14.11 -3.81
CA ARG A 100 18.43 -14.22 -4.47
C ARG A 100 19.58 -14.53 -3.51
N ILE A 101 19.36 -14.44 -2.21
CA ILE A 101 20.42 -14.65 -1.21
C ILE A 101 20.69 -16.14 -1.02
N SER A 102 21.96 -16.54 -1.06
CA SER A 102 22.39 -17.93 -0.92
C SER A 102 22.54 -18.37 0.55
N SER A 103 22.65 -17.41 1.48
CA SER A 103 22.99 -17.65 2.89
C SER A 103 21.97 -17.07 3.87
N LEU A 104 21.56 -17.86 4.86
CA LEU A 104 20.72 -17.41 5.98
C LEU A 104 21.40 -16.31 6.80
N ARG A 105 22.74 -16.33 6.89
CA ARG A 105 23.50 -15.30 7.62
C ARG A 105 23.32 -13.93 6.98
N ASP A 106 23.37 -13.86 5.65
CA ASP A 106 23.24 -12.59 4.94
C ASP A 106 21.79 -12.11 4.91
N MET A 107 20.81 -13.03 4.94
CA MET A 107 19.40 -12.70 5.17
C MET A 107 19.18 -12.00 6.50
N THR A 108 19.80 -12.50 7.59
CA THR A 108 19.76 -11.84 8.90
C THR A 108 20.41 -10.47 8.87
N LYS A 109 21.56 -10.30 8.21
CA LYS A 109 22.22 -9.00 8.07
C LYS A 109 21.35 -7.99 7.32
N ILE A 110 20.67 -8.38 6.24
CA ILE A 110 19.70 -7.52 5.55
C ILE A 110 18.60 -7.09 6.52
N SER A 111 18.00 -8.02 7.27
CA SER A 111 16.96 -7.69 8.24
C SER A 111 17.43 -6.69 9.31
N GLU A 112 18.65 -6.88 9.84
CA GLU A 112 19.27 -5.95 10.79
C GLU A 112 19.52 -4.58 10.18
N LEU A 113 20.10 -4.54 8.98
CA LEU A 113 20.35 -3.31 8.23
C LEU A 113 19.06 -2.51 8.02
N VAL A 114 18.02 -3.14 7.46
CA VAL A 114 16.73 -2.50 7.20
C VAL A 114 16.16 -1.93 8.50
N VAL A 115 16.11 -2.72 9.58
CA VAL A 115 15.57 -2.24 10.86
C VAL A 115 16.38 -1.07 11.41
N ASN A 116 17.71 -1.12 11.36
CA ASN A 116 18.57 -0.07 11.89
C ASN A 116 18.43 1.24 11.12
N GLU A 117 18.38 1.19 9.79
CA GLU A 117 18.18 2.39 8.97
C GLU A 117 16.80 3.02 9.20
N PHE A 118 15.76 2.20 9.37
CA PHE A 118 14.43 2.71 9.70
C PHE A 118 14.33 3.27 11.13
N ASP A 119 14.99 2.64 12.12
CA ASP A 119 15.06 3.19 13.48
C ASP A 119 15.78 4.56 13.49
N LYS A 120 16.87 4.72 12.72
CA LYS A 120 17.55 6.03 12.52
C LYS A 120 16.62 7.04 11.85
N LEU A 121 15.97 6.65 10.74
CA LEU A 121 15.03 7.50 10.01
C LEU A 121 13.91 7.98 10.95
N LEU A 122 13.33 7.08 11.75
CA LEU A 122 12.23 7.40 12.68
C LEU A 122 12.60 8.53 13.66
N GLY A 123 13.86 8.56 14.12
CA GLY A 123 14.39 9.61 14.99
C GLY A 123 14.56 10.97 14.30
N GLN A 124 14.69 10.98 12.97
CA GLN A 124 14.93 12.17 12.16
C GLN A 124 13.68 12.69 11.44
N LEU A 125 12.62 11.87 11.32
CA LEU A 125 11.41 12.25 10.58
C LEU A 125 10.71 13.46 11.21
N PRO A 126 10.38 14.48 10.40
CA PRO A 126 9.58 15.61 10.84
C PRO A 126 8.12 15.22 11.07
N ASP A 127 7.39 16.10 11.74
CA ASP A 127 5.96 15.92 12.00
C ASP A 127 5.06 16.42 10.85
N ASP A 128 5.62 17.12 9.85
CA ASP A 128 4.87 17.43 8.63
C ASP A 128 4.92 16.24 7.65
N PRO A 129 3.78 15.84 7.05
CA PRO A 129 3.70 14.63 6.25
C PRO A 129 4.44 14.73 4.91
N VAL A 130 4.57 15.94 4.36
CA VAL A 130 5.20 16.18 3.05
C VAL A 130 6.70 15.93 3.14
N SER A 131 7.40 16.62 4.04
CA SER A 131 8.84 16.44 4.27
C SER A 131 9.14 15.02 4.76
N ALA A 132 8.30 14.48 5.65
CA ALA A 132 8.45 13.11 6.13
C ALA A 132 8.40 12.08 5.00
N ARG A 133 7.50 12.26 4.02
CA ARG A 133 7.43 11.40 2.83
C ARG A 133 8.70 11.51 1.98
N TYR A 134 9.18 12.71 1.67
CA TYR A 134 10.41 12.87 0.87
C TYR A 134 11.63 12.23 1.55
N MET A 135 11.75 12.38 2.87
CA MET A 135 12.83 11.73 3.64
C MET A 135 12.71 10.20 3.62
N LEU A 136 11.48 9.67 3.74
CA LEU A 136 11.22 8.24 3.62
C LEU A 136 11.60 7.70 2.23
N GLU A 137 11.23 8.41 1.17
CA GLU A 137 11.56 8.05 -0.22
C GLU A 137 13.09 7.93 -0.41
N GLY A 138 13.84 8.96 -0.04
CA GLY A 138 15.31 8.93 -0.14
C GLY A 138 15.97 7.86 0.75
N ALA A 139 15.42 7.60 1.92
CA ALA A 139 15.90 6.52 2.80
C ALA A 139 15.68 5.13 2.18
N ILE A 140 14.55 4.91 1.50
CA ILE A 140 14.26 3.65 0.82
C ILE A 140 15.23 3.42 -0.35
N ASP A 141 15.52 4.46 -1.15
CA ASP A 141 16.47 4.34 -2.27
C ASP A 141 17.91 4.06 -1.78
N THR A 142 18.31 4.72 -0.71
CA THR A 142 19.59 4.47 -0.04
C THR A 142 19.66 3.04 0.46
N LEU A 143 18.61 2.58 1.12
CA LEU A 143 18.53 1.23 1.68
C LEU A 143 18.56 0.15 0.59
N ASP A 144 17.88 0.34 -0.54
CA ASP A 144 17.96 -0.61 -1.65
C ASP A 144 19.38 -0.73 -2.21
N SER A 145 20.10 0.39 -2.31
CA SER A 145 21.51 0.41 -2.71
C SER A 145 22.38 -0.37 -1.72
N MET A 146 22.18 -0.19 -0.42
CA MET A 146 22.92 -0.92 0.62
C MET A 146 22.61 -2.43 0.60
N MET A 147 21.34 -2.80 0.41
CA MET A 147 20.93 -4.21 0.31
C MET A 147 21.49 -4.91 -0.93
N ALA A 148 21.78 -4.19 -2.01
CA ALA A 148 22.33 -4.75 -3.24
C ALA A 148 23.70 -5.42 -3.03
N HIS A 149 24.47 -5.02 -2.01
CA HIS A 149 25.77 -5.62 -1.69
C HIS A 149 25.70 -7.02 -1.08
N TYR A 150 24.51 -7.46 -0.67
CA TYR A 150 24.30 -8.76 -0.01
C TYR A 150 23.81 -9.84 -0.96
N VAL A 151 23.68 -9.54 -2.26
CA VAL A 151 23.27 -10.51 -3.28
C VAL A 151 24.37 -10.72 -4.31
N GLU A 152 24.53 -11.96 -4.78
CA GLU A 152 25.58 -12.35 -5.72
C GLU A 152 25.38 -11.76 -7.13
N SER A 153 24.16 -11.32 -7.46
CA SER A 153 23.81 -10.69 -8.73
C SER A 153 23.03 -9.40 -8.50
N THR A 154 23.70 -8.27 -8.73
CA THR A 154 23.06 -6.97 -8.87
C THR A 154 22.38 -6.88 -10.24
N ALA A 155 21.34 -6.05 -10.36
CA ALA A 155 20.72 -5.81 -11.66
C ALA A 155 21.78 -5.22 -12.62
N PRO A 156 21.99 -5.81 -13.80
CA PRO A 156 22.95 -5.29 -14.75
C PRO A 156 22.40 -3.99 -15.39
N PRO A 157 23.26 -3.10 -15.91
CA PRO A 157 22.87 -1.78 -16.39
C PRO A 157 21.79 -1.82 -17.49
N GLU A 158 21.71 -2.92 -18.23
CA GLU A 158 20.68 -3.20 -19.23
C GLU A 158 19.27 -3.18 -18.65
N VAL A 159 19.07 -3.60 -17.39
CA VAL A 159 17.76 -3.57 -16.71
C VAL A 159 17.29 -2.13 -16.48
N ALA A 160 18.21 -1.22 -16.15
CA ALA A 160 17.88 0.20 -15.99
C ALA A 160 17.52 0.85 -17.34
N ALA A 161 18.28 0.51 -18.39
CA ALA A 161 17.99 0.97 -19.74
C ALA A 161 16.65 0.44 -20.28
N GLU A 162 16.32 -0.82 -19.98
CA GLU A 162 15.03 -1.42 -20.30
C GLU A 162 13.87 -0.71 -19.58
N ALA A 163 14.00 -0.49 -18.27
CA ALA A 163 12.98 0.24 -17.50
C ALA A 163 12.74 1.67 -18.01
N GLU A 164 13.81 2.39 -18.39
CA GLU A 164 13.70 3.73 -18.97
C GLU A 164 13.03 3.73 -20.35
N ARG A 165 13.30 2.72 -21.19
CA ARG A 165 12.61 2.55 -22.48
C ARG A 165 11.11 2.31 -22.28
N GLU A 166 10.76 1.42 -21.36
CA GLU A 166 9.34 1.13 -21.07
C GLU A 166 8.63 2.32 -20.45
N LEU A 167 9.29 3.05 -19.55
CA LEU A 167 8.73 4.29 -19.00
C LEU A 167 8.44 5.31 -20.10
N ARG A 168 9.35 5.47 -21.06
CA ARG A 168 9.13 6.35 -22.22
C ARG A 168 7.95 5.90 -23.05
N ALA A 169 7.82 4.60 -23.33
CA ALA A 169 6.68 4.04 -24.07
C ALA A 169 5.34 4.26 -23.35
N ILE A 170 5.33 4.15 -22.01
CA ILE A 170 4.13 4.42 -21.20
C ILE A 170 3.76 5.91 -21.27
N VAL A 171 4.74 6.81 -21.13
CA VAL A 171 4.52 8.26 -21.15
C VAL A 171 4.13 8.77 -22.54
N SER A 172 4.67 8.17 -23.62
CA SER A 172 4.28 8.48 -25.00
C SER A 172 2.93 7.89 -25.40
N GLY A 173 2.37 6.98 -24.58
CA GLY A 173 1.13 6.26 -24.88
C GLY A 173 1.28 5.15 -25.92
N GLU A 174 2.52 4.77 -26.26
CA GLU A 174 2.85 3.67 -27.18
C GLU A 174 2.74 2.30 -26.50
N ALA A 175 2.82 2.26 -25.17
CA ALA A 175 2.59 1.04 -24.41
C ALA A 175 1.10 0.64 -24.44
N MET A 176 0.77 -0.46 -25.12
CA MET A 176 -0.50 -1.15 -24.90
C MET A 176 -0.51 -1.71 -23.48
N VAL A 177 -1.22 -1.05 -22.57
CA VAL A 177 -1.55 -1.64 -21.28
C VAL A 177 -2.50 -2.81 -21.58
N GLU A 178 -1.97 -4.02 -21.65
CA GLU A 178 -2.79 -5.20 -21.41
C GLU A 178 -3.30 -5.07 -19.97
N ALA A 179 -4.51 -4.53 -19.83
CA ALA A 179 -5.23 -4.51 -18.58
C ALA A 179 -5.50 -5.97 -18.22
N ARG A 180 -4.56 -6.62 -17.51
CA ARG A 180 -4.89 -7.82 -16.76
C ARG A 180 -6.02 -7.41 -15.83
N PRO A 181 -7.20 -8.07 -15.91
CA PRO A 181 -8.26 -7.82 -14.97
C PRO A 181 -7.63 -7.95 -13.58
N LEU A 182 -7.82 -6.94 -12.73
CA LEU A 182 -7.66 -7.12 -11.30
C LEU A 182 -8.65 -8.23 -10.96
N GLU A 183 -8.18 -9.48 -10.87
CA GLU A 183 -8.96 -10.55 -10.27
C GLU A 183 -9.37 -10.00 -8.91
N GLU A 184 -10.69 -9.81 -8.73
CA GLU A 184 -11.27 -9.54 -7.44
C GLU A 184 -10.69 -10.58 -6.48
N ILE A 185 -9.81 -10.15 -5.59
CA ILE A 185 -9.37 -10.97 -4.47
C ILE A 185 -10.61 -11.16 -3.61
N ARG A 186 -11.43 -12.15 -3.97
CA ARG A 186 -12.45 -12.72 -3.11
C ARG A 186 -11.66 -13.38 -1.99
N ILE A 187 -11.51 -12.63 -0.91
CA ILE A 187 -11.06 -13.18 0.37
C ILE A 187 -12.03 -14.31 0.67
N GLY A 188 -11.53 -15.54 0.59
CA GLY A 188 -12.26 -16.73 0.98
C GLY A 188 -12.62 -16.61 2.45
N GLN A 189 -13.84 -16.12 2.71
CA GLN A 189 -14.62 -16.60 3.84
C GLN A 189 -15.19 -17.94 3.38
N GLU A 190 -14.62 -19.03 3.89
CA GLU A 190 -15.40 -20.24 4.09
C GLU A 190 -16.52 -19.88 5.07
N ALA A 191 -17.71 -19.64 4.53
CA ALA A 191 -18.96 -19.70 5.26
C ALA A 191 -19.78 -20.84 4.63
N PRO A 192 -20.25 -21.82 5.42
CA PRO A 192 -21.06 -22.90 4.91
C PRO A 192 -22.48 -22.40 4.65
N GLY A 193 -23.10 -22.90 3.58
CA GLY A 193 -24.55 -22.84 3.38
C GLY A 193 -25.01 -21.70 2.48
N HIS A 194 -25.37 -22.04 1.24
CA HIS A 194 -26.31 -21.28 0.45
C HIS A 194 -27.65 -21.18 1.21
N GLU A 195 -28.01 -19.99 1.67
CA GLU A 195 -29.41 -19.60 1.84
C GLU A 195 -29.72 -18.46 0.88
N GLU A 196 -30.73 -18.69 0.05
CA GLU A 196 -31.28 -17.71 -0.88
C GLU A 196 -31.64 -16.42 -0.13
N VAL A 197 -31.01 -15.31 -0.51
CA VAL A 197 -31.37 -13.98 -0.03
C VAL A 197 -32.76 -13.63 -0.56
N LYS A 198 -33.79 -13.88 0.26
CA LYS A 198 -35.14 -13.36 0.05
C LYS A 198 -35.16 -11.90 0.47
N THR A 199 -35.73 -11.05 -0.37
CA THR A 199 -35.86 -9.62 -0.08
C THR A 199 -36.73 -9.41 1.16
N LYS A 200 -36.46 -8.33 1.92
CA LYS A 200 -37.19 -8.00 3.18
C LYS A 200 -38.71 -7.95 3.01
N GLU A 201 -39.21 -7.74 1.80
CA GLU A 201 -40.65 -7.77 1.50
C GLU A 201 -41.24 -9.21 1.49
N GLU A 202 -40.46 -10.21 1.11
CA GLU A 202 -40.90 -11.62 1.10
C GLU A 202 -40.90 -12.25 2.51
N GLU A 203 -39.97 -11.86 3.38
CA GLU A 203 -39.97 -12.27 4.79
C GLU A 203 -41.18 -11.69 5.54
N VAL A 204 -41.45 -10.39 5.36
CA VAL A 204 -42.59 -9.73 6.00
C VAL A 204 -43.92 -10.31 5.49
N SER A 205 -44.01 -10.63 4.20
CA SER A 205 -45.22 -11.25 3.64
C SER A 205 -45.46 -12.66 4.17
N LYS A 206 -44.41 -13.47 4.34
CA LYS A 206 -44.52 -14.81 4.92
C LYS A 206 -44.83 -14.80 6.42
N GLU A 207 -44.30 -13.83 7.17
CA GLU A 207 -44.67 -13.66 8.58
C GLU A 207 -46.12 -13.19 8.73
N LEU A 208 -46.60 -12.30 7.87
CA LEU A 208 -48.01 -11.86 7.85
C LEU A 208 -48.97 -13.00 7.48
N GLU A 209 -48.60 -13.88 6.54
CA GLU A 209 -49.39 -15.08 6.25
C GLU A 209 -49.39 -16.09 7.40
N LYS A 210 -48.25 -16.30 8.07
CA LYS A 210 -48.20 -17.15 9.27
C LYS A 210 -49.10 -16.61 10.38
N ILE A 211 -49.07 -15.30 10.64
CA ILE A 211 -49.92 -14.66 11.64
C ILE A 211 -51.40 -14.78 11.26
N LYS A 212 -51.76 -14.58 9.98
CA LYS A 212 -53.13 -14.80 9.50
C LYS A 212 -53.59 -16.26 9.62
N SER A 213 -52.70 -17.24 9.42
CA SER A 213 -53.04 -18.66 9.58
C SER A 213 -53.20 -19.09 11.05
N MET A 214 -52.58 -18.37 11.99
CA MET A 214 -52.69 -18.63 13.43
C MET A 214 -53.91 -17.94 14.08
N ILE A 215 -54.36 -16.82 13.50
CA ILE A 215 -55.55 -16.09 13.95
C ILE A 215 -56.66 -16.42 12.95
N GLY A 216 -57.23 -17.62 13.07
CA GLY A 216 -58.27 -18.10 12.16
C GLY A 216 -59.44 -17.13 12.07
N VAL A 217 -59.58 -16.51 10.89
CA VAL A 217 -60.81 -15.95 10.32
C VAL A 217 -60.85 -16.32 8.85
#